data_AF-A0A0D2PXY5-F1
#
_entry.id   AF-A0A0D2PXY5-F1
#
_cell.length_a   1.000
_cell.length_b   1.000
_cell.length_c   1.000
_cell.angle_alpha   90.00
_cell.angle_beta   90.00
_cell.angle_gamma   90.00
#
_symmetry.space_group_name_H-M   'P 1'
#
loop_
_entity.id
_entity.type
_entity.pdbx_description
1 polymer ?
#
loop_
_entity_poly.entity_id
_entity_poly.type
_entity_poly.pdbx_seq_one_letter_code
_entity_poly.pdbx_strand_id
1 'polypeptide(L)'
;MGPTHSILLLIFTCVLVSLSWADIVNRTTDDSLGDSATHLLVTYLPTTDGVWETEKCTTCSIMPDISQTFSGTYTAATHMPGQSPISVTIDFTGIALWVFFTLANNISGAATQTAVNFTLDGGPPTFYNHDPELSTTDFQYKVLVFQNDSLDNIHHTLVISTSQFFPDPVYVNFDYAIYT
;
A
#
# COMPACT_ATOMS: atom_id res chain seq x y z
N MET A 1 -19.22 58.41 57.41
CA MET A 1 -19.80 57.27 56.67
C MET A 1 -19.12 57.25 55.31
N GLY A 2 -18.27 56.25 55.09
CA GLY A 2 -17.12 56.29 54.16
C GLY A 2 -17.42 55.83 52.73
N PRO A 3 -16.41 55.91 51.83
CA PRO A 3 -16.57 55.64 50.41
C PRO A 3 -16.46 54.13 50.11
N THR A 4 -17.32 53.65 49.22
CA THR A 4 -17.29 52.27 48.71
C THR A 4 -16.33 52.19 47.52
N HIS A 5 -15.23 51.45 47.69
CA HIS A 5 -14.32 51.10 46.60
C HIS A 5 -14.82 49.83 45.90
N SER A 6 -15.24 49.95 44.63
CA SER A 6 -15.47 48.80 43.75
C SER A 6 -14.13 48.26 43.27
N ILE A 7 -13.81 47.02 43.65
CA ILE A 7 -12.65 46.28 43.17
C ILE A 7 -13.08 45.49 41.92
N LEU A 8 -12.53 45.85 40.77
CA LEU A 8 -12.71 45.11 39.52
C LEU A 8 -11.75 43.92 39.50
N LEU A 9 -12.28 42.71 39.68
CA LEU A 9 -11.51 41.47 39.60
C LEU A 9 -11.28 41.10 38.13
N LEU A 10 -10.07 41.33 37.61
CA LEU A 10 -9.66 40.80 36.31
C LEU A 10 -9.38 39.30 36.44
N ILE A 11 -10.33 38.48 35.99
CA ILE A 11 -10.15 37.03 35.86
C ILE A 11 -9.23 36.79 34.66
N PHE A 12 -7.96 36.51 34.92
CA PHE A 12 -6.99 36.08 33.92
C PHE A 12 -7.29 34.60 33.61
N THR A 13 -8.21 34.34 32.68
CA THR A 13 -8.45 33.00 32.13
C THR A 13 -7.21 32.55 31.39
N CYS A 14 -6.38 31.76 32.07
CA CYS A 14 -5.26 31.04 31.48
C CYS A 14 -5.85 29.99 30.54
N VAL A 15 -5.98 30.33 29.25
CA VAL A 15 -6.36 29.37 28.20
C VAL A 15 -5.19 28.38 28.09
N LEU A 16 -5.36 27.22 28.71
CA LEU A 16 -4.49 26.06 28.50
C LEU A 16 -4.71 25.61 27.05
N VAL A 17 -3.96 26.21 26.13
CA VAL A 17 -3.83 25.67 24.77
C VAL A 17 -3.06 24.36 24.93
N SER A 18 -3.79 23.25 24.96
CA SER A 18 -3.21 21.93 24.86
C SER A 18 -2.45 21.87 23.53
N LEU A 19 -1.13 21.94 23.58
CA LEU A 19 -0.29 21.57 22.45
C LEU A 19 -0.56 20.09 22.18
N SER A 20 -1.32 19.78 21.14
CA SER A 20 -1.42 18.42 20.63
C SER A 20 -0.07 18.10 19.99
N TRP A 21 0.70 17.25 20.64
CA TRP A 21 1.87 16.64 20.01
C TRP A 21 1.34 15.67 18.96
N ALA A 22 1.44 16.06 17.68
CA ALA A 22 1.27 15.13 16.59
C ALA A 22 2.50 14.23 16.60
N ASP A 23 2.34 12.99 17.08
CA ASP A 23 3.40 11.99 17.05
C ASP A 23 3.42 11.36 15.66
N ILE A 24 4.62 11.16 15.13
CA ILE A 24 4.84 10.55 13.82
C ILE A 24 4.79 9.03 14.04
N VAL A 25 3.76 8.36 13.51
CA VAL A 25 3.51 6.94 13.78
C VAL A 25 3.42 6.17 12.46
N ASN A 26 4.23 5.13 12.34
CA ASN A 26 4.13 4.21 11.22
C ASN A 26 2.85 3.37 11.33
N ARG A 27 2.09 3.34 10.25
CA ARG A 27 0.88 2.53 10.06
C ARG A 27 1.07 1.61 8.87
N THR A 28 0.33 0.53 8.83
CA THR A 28 0.40 -0.44 7.74
C THR A 28 -0.94 -0.58 7.05
N THR A 29 -0.91 -0.79 5.73
CA THR A 29 -2.06 -1.29 4.97
C THR A 29 -1.70 -2.65 4.43
N ASP A 30 -2.35 -3.67 4.98
CA ASP A 30 -2.21 -5.07 4.60
C ASP A 30 -3.07 -5.38 3.37
N ASP A 31 -2.66 -6.33 2.54
CA ASP A 31 -3.36 -6.71 1.31
C ASP A 31 -4.82 -7.13 1.55
N SER A 32 -5.08 -7.83 2.65
CA SER A 32 -6.37 -8.48 2.94
C SER A 32 -7.04 -7.95 4.20
N LEU A 33 -6.24 -7.52 5.18
CA LEU A 33 -6.71 -6.97 6.45
C LEU A 33 -6.90 -5.46 6.42
N GLY A 34 -6.39 -4.80 5.37
CA GLY A 34 -6.52 -3.37 5.15
C GLY A 34 -5.67 -2.52 6.10
N ASP A 35 -6.07 -1.26 6.24
CA ASP A 35 -5.35 -0.27 7.04
C ASP A 35 -5.45 -0.57 8.54
N SER A 36 -4.31 -0.55 9.23
CA SER A 36 -4.17 -0.82 10.66
C SER A 36 -4.89 0.18 11.57
N ALA A 37 -5.18 1.39 11.09
CA ALA A 37 -5.83 2.44 11.88
C ALA A 37 -7.35 2.53 11.63
N THR A 38 -7.78 2.37 10.38
CA THR A 38 -9.14 2.62 9.91
C THR A 38 -9.87 1.36 9.46
N HIS A 39 -9.13 0.26 9.25
CA HIS A 39 -9.62 -0.99 8.65
C HIS A 39 -10.14 -0.82 7.22
N LEU A 40 -9.77 0.27 6.54
CA LEU A 40 -10.08 0.46 5.13
C LEU A 40 -9.34 -0.59 4.30
N LEU A 41 -10.09 -1.36 3.51
CA LEU A 41 -9.52 -2.42 2.67
C LEU A 41 -8.91 -1.86 1.39
N VAL A 42 -7.90 -2.56 0.90
CA VAL A 42 -7.32 -2.32 -0.42
C VAL A 42 -8.35 -2.62 -1.51
N THR A 43 -8.39 -1.79 -2.55
CA THR A 43 -9.29 -2.00 -3.69
C THR A 43 -8.54 -2.67 -4.84
N TYR A 44 -9.01 -3.85 -5.23
CA TYR A 44 -8.48 -4.60 -6.37
C TYR A 44 -9.43 -4.52 -7.56
N LEU A 45 -8.92 -4.14 -8.73
CA LEU A 45 -9.69 -4.11 -9.97
C LEU A 45 -9.01 -4.95 -11.07
N PRO A 46 -9.80 -5.61 -11.93
CA PRO A 46 -11.25 -5.75 -11.86
C PRO A 46 -11.70 -6.64 -10.68
N THR A 47 -12.92 -6.42 -10.17
CA THR A 47 -13.51 -7.25 -9.10
C THR A 47 -14.08 -8.59 -9.60
N THR A 48 -13.68 -9.03 -10.80
CA THR A 48 -14.16 -10.29 -11.37
C THR A 48 -13.49 -11.46 -10.69
N ASP A 49 -14.29 -12.43 -10.24
CA ASP A 49 -13.80 -13.66 -9.61
C ASP A 49 -12.75 -14.36 -10.48
N GLY A 50 -11.67 -14.82 -9.87
CA GLY A 50 -10.57 -15.50 -10.56
C GLY A 50 -9.49 -14.58 -11.13
N VAL A 51 -9.64 -13.25 -11.04
CA VAL A 51 -8.57 -12.31 -11.47
C VAL A 51 -7.58 -12.06 -10.34
N TRP A 52 -8.08 -11.59 -9.20
CA TRP A 52 -7.29 -11.42 -7.98
C TRP A 52 -7.57 -12.56 -7.03
N GLU A 53 -6.51 -13.24 -6.61
CA GLU A 53 -6.54 -14.42 -5.78
C GLU A 53 -5.72 -14.19 -4.50
N THR A 54 -6.19 -14.78 -3.41
CA THR A 54 -5.55 -14.67 -2.08
C THR A 54 -4.65 -15.87 -1.80
N GLU A 55 -4.05 -15.91 -0.61
CA GLU A 55 -3.29 -17.05 -0.11
C GLU A 55 -4.08 -18.37 -0.03
N LYS A 56 -5.41 -18.29 -0.17
CA LYS A 56 -6.32 -19.46 -0.15
C LYS A 56 -6.46 -20.15 -1.50
N CYS A 57 -5.86 -19.62 -2.58
CA CYS A 57 -5.97 -20.22 -3.90
C CYS A 57 -5.22 -21.56 -3.98
N THR A 58 -5.96 -22.66 -3.97
CA THR A 58 -5.38 -24.02 -4.02
C THR A 58 -5.03 -24.50 -5.43
N THR A 59 -5.46 -23.76 -6.45
CA THR A 59 -5.24 -24.09 -7.88
C THR A 59 -4.22 -23.18 -8.55
N CYS A 60 -3.70 -22.18 -7.84
CA CYS A 60 -2.72 -21.24 -8.36
C CYS A 60 -1.35 -21.90 -8.50
N SER A 61 -0.64 -21.62 -9.59
CA SER A 61 0.71 -22.14 -9.81
C SER A 61 1.78 -21.46 -8.95
N ILE A 62 1.54 -20.19 -8.57
CA ILE A 62 2.45 -19.39 -7.76
C ILE A 62 1.83 -19.26 -6.37
N MET A 63 2.45 -19.92 -5.39
CA MET A 63 1.99 -19.95 -4.00
C MET A 63 3.15 -19.60 -3.06
N PRO A 64 3.33 -18.31 -2.72
CA PRO A 64 4.26 -17.88 -1.68
C PRO A 64 4.02 -18.57 -0.32
N ASP A 65 5.10 -18.71 0.45
CA ASP A 65 5.07 -19.18 1.83
C ASP A 65 4.53 -18.07 2.74
N ILE A 66 3.29 -18.25 3.22
CA ILE A 66 2.59 -17.31 4.09
C ILE A 66 3.31 -17.05 5.42
N SER A 67 4.24 -17.92 5.84
CA SER A 67 5.04 -17.64 7.05
C SER A 67 6.04 -16.49 6.85
N GLN A 68 6.28 -16.09 5.60
CA GLN A 68 7.22 -15.03 5.22
C GLN A 68 6.54 -13.74 4.77
N THR A 69 5.25 -13.77 4.43
CA THR A 69 4.48 -12.56 4.07
C THR A 69 4.10 -11.75 5.31
N PHE A 70 3.67 -10.51 5.10
CA PHE A 70 3.13 -9.69 6.18
C PHE A 70 1.75 -10.22 6.59
N SER A 71 1.51 -10.30 7.90
CA SER A 71 0.30 -10.88 8.51
C SER A 71 -0.11 -12.30 8.08
N GLY A 72 0.68 -12.99 7.27
CA GLY A 72 0.33 -14.29 6.71
C GLY A 72 -0.69 -14.25 5.58
N THR A 73 -0.85 -13.11 4.91
CA THR A 73 -1.74 -12.91 3.76
C THR A 73 -0.96 -12.38 2.56
N TYR A 74 -1.55 -12.48 1.37
CA TYR A 74 -1.14 -11.77 0.16
C TYR A 74 -2.28 -11.83 -0.86
N THR A 75 -2.33 -10.84 -1.75
CA THR A 75 -3.27 -10.83 -2.87
C THR A 75 -2.51 -10.65 -4.18
N ALA A 76 -2.76 -11.55 -5.13
CA ALA A 76 -1.99 -11.64 -6.35
C ALA A 76 -2.86 -11.89 -7.59
N ALA A 77 -2.30 -11.53 -8.75
CA ALA A 77 -2.93 -11.71 -10.04
C ALA A 77 -1.87 -11.83 -11.14
N THR A 78 -2.24 -12.49 -12.23
CA THR A 78 -1.44 -12.48 -13.47
C THR A 78 -2.20 -11.73 -14.56
N HIS A 79 -1.63 -10.62 -15.01
CA HIS A 79 -2.11 -9.88 -16.18
C HIS A 79 -1.53 -10.48 -17.45
N MET A 80 -2.37 -10.70 -18.47
CA MET A 80 -1.92 -11.19 -19.77
C MET A 80 -1.86 -10.05 -20.81
N PRO A 81 -0.91 -10.08 -21.76
CA PRO A 81 -0.83 -9.10 -22.83
C PRO A 81 -2.15 -8.95 -23.61
N GLY A 82 -2.53 -7.72 -23.92
CA GLY A 82 -3.77 -7.40 -24.65
C GLY A 82 -5.05 -7.47 -23.81
N GLN A 83 -4.98 -7.85 -22.54
CA GLN A 83 -6.11 -7.72 -21.61
C GLN A 83 -6.17 -6.33 -20.99
N SER A 84 -7.36 -5.96 -20.49
CA SER A 84 -7.54 -4.77 -19.66
C SER A 84 -6.57 -4.80 -18.47
N PRO A 85 -5.97 -3.65 -18.10
CA PRO A 85 -5.11 -3.58 -16.94
C PRO A 85 -5.80 -4.03 -15.66
N ILE A 86 -5.00 -4.57 -14.74
CA ILE A 86 -5.39 -4.82 -13.36
C ILE A 86 -4.78 -3.73 -12.47
N SER A 87 -5.40 -3.46 -11.32
CA SER A 87 -4.88 -2.46 -10.38
C SER A 87 -5.14 -2.79 -8.91
N VAL A 88 -4.27 -2.23 -8.07
CA VAL A 88 -4.36 -2.18 -6.62
C VAL A 88 -4.43 -0.70 -6.22
N THR A 89 -5.44 -0.32 -5.44
CA THR A 89 -5.60 1.06 -4.95
C THR A 89 -5.55 1.09 -3.43
N ILE A 90 -4.70 1.98 -2.92
CA ILE A 90 -4.44 2.19 -1.49
C ILE A 90 -4.70 3.67 -1.18
N ASP A 91 -5.56 3.93 -0.20
CA ASP A 91 -5.80 5.26 0.34
C ASP A 91 -5.16 5.39 1.73
N PHE A 92 -4.49 6.52 1.97
CA PHE A 92 -3.84 6.81 3.25
C PHE A 92 -3.80 8.31 3.53
N THR A 93 -3.50 8.70 4.77
CA THR A 93 -3.22 10.09 5.14
C THR A 93 -1.89 10.11 5.88
N GLY A 94 -0.91 10.81 5.31
CA GLY A 94 0.45 10.78 5.83
C GLY A 94 1.43 11.59 5.00
N ILE A 95 2.69 11.59 5.44
CA ILE A 95 3.81 12.32 4.83
C ILE A 95 4.79 11.39 4.10
N ALA A 96 4.63 10.07 4.23
CA ALA A 96 5.47 9.10 3.56
C ALA A 96 4.74 7.78 3.27
N LEU A 97 5.21 7.04 2.27
CA LEU A 97 4.70 5.75 1.84
C LEU A 97 5.83 4.84 1.38
N TRP A 98 5.77 3.56 1.76
CA TRP A 98 6.62 2.46 1.27
C TRP A 98 5.74 1.27 0.90
N VAL A 99 5.95 0.69 -0.28
CA VAL A 99 5.14 -0.40 -0.82
C VAL A 99 5.99 -1.64 -0.98
N PHE A 100 5.48 -2.78 -0.51
CA PHE A 100 6.19 -4.05 -0.47
C PHE A 100 5.45 -5.13 -1.25
N PHE A 101 6.17 -5.80 -2.14
CA PHE A 101 5.68 -6.94 -2.91
C PHE A 101 6.39 -8.23 -2.50
N THR A 102 5.76 -9.36 -2.84
CA THR A 102 6.45 -10.65 -2.94
C THR A 102 6.74 -10.96 -4.40
N LEU A 103 8.01 -11.07 -4.77
CA LEU A 103 8.44 -11.31 -6.16
C LEU A 103 8.74 -12.80 -6.38
N ALA A 104 8.34 -13.31 -7.54
CA ALA A 104 8.62 -14.68 -7.95
C ALA A 104 9.82 -14.73 -8.90
N ASN A 105 10.57 -15.83 -8.87
CA ASN A 105 11.67 -16.10 -9.81
C ASN A 105 11.27 -17.22 -10.78
N ASN A 106 11.97 -18.35 -10.83
CA ASN A 106 11.65 -19.41 -11.79
C ASN A 106 10.57 -20.37 -11.24
N ILE A 107 9.30 -20.13 -11.57
CA ILE A 107 8.20 -21.06 -11.30
C ILE A 107 7.78 -21.75 -12.60
N SER A 108 7.91 -23.07 -12.64
CA SER A 108 7.65 -23.86 -13.85
C SER A 108 6.21 -23.68 -14.33
N GLY A 109 6.04 -23.30 -15.60
CA GLY A 109 4.72 -23.14 -16.22
C GLY A 109 3.94 -21.89 -15.78
N ALA A 110 4.57 -20.96 -15.06
CA ALA A 110 3.95 -19.72 -14.63
C ALA A 110 4.76 -18.49 -15.09
N ALA A 111 4.06 -17.36 -15.29
CA ALA A 111 4.70 -16.08 -15.54
C ALA A 111 5.06 -15.43 -14.20
N THR A 112 6.30 -14.98 -14.06
CA THR A 112 6.84 -14.49 -12.78
C THR A 112 7.46 -13.11 -12.87
N GLN A 113 7.52 -12.52 -14.06
CA GLN A 113 7.89 -11.12 -14.25
C GLN A 113 6.88 -10.22 -13.53
N THR A 114 7.37 -9.18 -12.86
CA THR A 114 6.52 -8.12 -12.30
C THR A 114 6.83 -6.81 -13.02
N ALA A 115 5.81 -6.15 -13.55
CA ALA A 115 5.94 -4.84 -14.19
C ALA A 115 4.70 -4.00 -13.88
N VAL A 116 4.87 -2.87 -13.21
CA VAL A 116 3.75 -2.02 -12.75
C VAL A 116 4.10 -0.54 -12.82
N ASN A 117 3.06 0.28 -12.93
CA ASN A 117 3.13 1.72 -12.78
C ASN A 117 2.51 2.13 -11.45
N PHE A 118 3.24 2.93 -10.67
CA PHE A 118 2.79 3.58 -9.45
C PHE A 118 2.37 5.01 -9.76
N THR A 119 1.09 5.32 -9.55
CA THR A 119 0.51 6.65 -9.77
C THR A 119 -0.01 7.17 -8.44
N LEU A 120 0.70 8.13 -7.86
CA LEU A 120 0.30 8.80 -6.62
C LEU A 120 -0.49 10.08 -6.96
N ASP A 121 -1.70 10.21 -6.40
CA ASP A 121 -2.59 11.37 -6.54
C ASP A 121 -2.88 11.79 -8.00
N GLY A 122 -2.90 10.81 -8.92
CA GLY A 122 -3.09 11.07 -10.35
C GLY A 122 -1.89 11.74 -11.04
N GLY A 123 -0.74 11.81 -10.38
CA GLY A 123 0.50 12.33 -10.93
C GLY A 123 1.13 11.44 -12.02
N PRO A 124 2.33 11.78 -12.51
CA PRO A 124 3.05 10.97 -13.48
C PRO A 124 3.38 9.58 -12.91
N PRO A 125 3.20 8.50 -13.71
CA PRO A 125 3.49 7.14 -13.24
C PRO A 125 4.99 6.93 -13.03
N THR A 126 5.34 6.25 -11.94
CA THR A 126 6.69 5.70 -11.71
C THR A 126 6.68 4.22 -12.06
N PHE A 127 7.51 3.82 -13.02
CA PHE A 127 7.57 2.43 -13.49
C PHE A 127 8.50 1.58 -12.62
N TYR A 128 8.07 0.36 -12.32
CA TYR A 128 8.87 -0.68 -11.68
C TYR A 128 8.84 -1.96 -12.52
N ASN A 129 9.99 -2.62 -12.62
CA ASN A 129 10.12 -3.92 -13.28
C ASN A 129 11.05 -4.84 -12.48
N HIS A 130 10.64 -6.09 -12.34
CA HIS A 130 11.43 -7.21 -11.85
C HIS A 130 11.49 -8.29 -12.92
N ASP A 131 12.70 -8.59 -13.38
CA ASP A 131 12.97 -9.72 -14.26
C ASP A 131 13.33 -10.95 -13.39
N PRO A 132 12.64 -12.09 -13.54
CA PRO A 132 12.84 -13.25 -12.68
C PRO A 132 14.22 -13.88 -12.88
N GLU A 133 14.90 -14.20 -11.78
CA GLU A 133 16.17 -14.91 -11.81
C GLU A 133 15.94 -16.39 -12.16
N LEU A 134 16.31 -16.79 -13.37
CA LEU A 134 16.01 -18.12 -13.89
C LEU A 134 16.78 -19.25 -13.18
N SER A 135 17.84 -18.92 -12.44
CA SER A 135 18.64 -19.90 -11.69
C SER A 135 18.05 -20.34 -10.35
N THR A 136 17.01 -19.67 -9.85
CA THR A 136 16.38 -20.01 -8.56
C THR A 136 14.85 -20.05 -8.65
N THR A 137 14.25 -20.93 -7.84
CA THR A 137 12.81 -21.00 -7.63
C THR A 137 12.35 -20.17 -6.42
N ASP A 138 13.29 -19.51 -5.73
CA ASP A 138 13.00 -18.80 -4.49
C ASP A 138 12.15 -17.56 -4.73
N PHE A 139 11.25 -17.28 -3.80
CA PHE A 139 10.53 -16.02 -3.72
C PHE A 139 11.39 -14.97 -3.01
N GLN A 140 11.20 -13.70 -3.39
CA GLN A 140 11.76 -12.57 -2.66
C GLN A 140 10.61 -11.88 -1.91
N TYR A 141 10.62 -11.96 -0.59
CA TYR A 141 9.58 -11.39 0.26
C TYR A 141 9.93 -9.98 0.70
N LYS A 142 8.92 -9.16 0.98
CA LYS A 142 9.06 -7.81 1.55
C LYS A 142 10.00 -6.94 0.73
N VAL A 143 9.91 -7.05 -0.60
CA VAL A 143 10.74 -6.27 -1.51
C VAL A 143 10.13 -4.88 -1.64
N LEU A 144 10.91 -3.85 -1.29
CA LEU A 144 10.50 -2.47 -1.47
C LEU A 144 10.46 -2.13 -2.97
N VAL A 145 9.27 -1.91 -3.50
CA VAL A 145 9.04 -1.66 -4.94
C VAL A 145 8.70 -0.22 -5.26
N PHE A 146 8.23 0.54 -4.27
CA PHE A 146 7.96 1.97 -4.39
C PHE A 146 8.11 2.66 -3.04
N GLN A 147 8.61 3.89 -3.06
CA GLN A 147 8.63 4.75 -1.88
C GLN A 147 8.50 6.23 -2.25
N ASN A 148 7.92 7.01 -1.32
CA ASN A 148 7.98 8.47 -1.33
C ASN A 148 7.96 8.96 0.13
N ASP A 149 8.98 9.69 0.55
CA ASP A 149 9.16 10.17 1.93
C ASP A 149 8.94 11.69 2.09
N SER A 150 8.45 12.33 1.04
CA SER A 150 8.37 13.79 0.92
C SER A 150 6.96 14.22 0.46
N LEU A 151 5.93 13.76 1.18
CA LEU A 151 4.54 14.10 0.93
C LEU A 151 4.02 15.17 1.91
N ASP A 152 3.03 15.94 1.47
CA ASP A 152 2.26 16.80 2.36
C ASP A 152 1.37 15.95 3.26
N ASN A 153 1.13 16.35 4.52
CA ASN A 153 0.26 15.56 5.41
C ASN A 153 -1.24 15.73 5.06
N ILE A 154 -1.66 15.09 3.98
CA ILE A 154 -3.03 15.12 3.46
C ILE A 154 -3.47 13.70 3.08
N HIS A 155 -4.71 13.58 2.60
CA HIS A 155 -5.18 12.34 2.01
C HIS A 155 -4.48 12.10 0.66
N HIS A 156 -3.98 10.88 0.48
CA HIS A 156 -3.31 10.41 -0.71
C HIS A 156 -3.98 9.14 -1.25
N THR A 157 -3.95 9.00 -2.57
CA THR A 157 -4.37 7.77 -3.25
C THR A 157 -3.22 7.27 -4.11
N LEU A 158 -2.73 6.07 -3.81
CA LEU A 158 -1.80 5.34 -4.67
C LEU A 158 -2.58 4.34 -5.54
N VAL A 159 -2.37 4.41 -6.85
CA VAL A 159 -2.83 3.39 -7.81
C VAL A 159 -1.61 2.65 -8.36
N ILE A 160 -1.56 1.34 -8.13
CA ILE A 160 -0.58 0.42 -8.70
C ILE A 160 -1.27 -0.31 -9.84
N SER A 161 -0.74 -0.25 -11.06
CA SER A 161 -1.45 -0.78 -12.22
C SER A 161 -0.52 -1.42 -13.23
N THR A 162 -1.02 -2.45 -13.92
CA THR A 162 -0.36 -2.96 -15.12
C THR A 162 -0.69 -2.07 -16.33
N SER A 163 -0.13 -2.41 -17.50
CA SER A 163 -0.42 -1.74 -18.76
C SER A 163 -0.83 -2.77 -19.79
N GLN A 164 -1.85 -2.45 -20.58
CA GLN A 164 -2.24 -3.27 -21.73
C GLN A 164 -1.14 -3.38 -22.81
N PHE A 165 -0.14 -2.48 -22.75
CA PHE A 165 0.97 -2.42 -23.68
C PHE A 165 2.19 -3.24 -23.23
N PHE A 166 2.14 -3.88 -22.06
CA PHE A 166 3.21 -4.77 -21.64
C PHE A 166 3.25 -6.01 -22.56
N PRO A 167 4.43 -6.36 -23.10
CA PRO A 167 4.55 -7.40 -24.11
C PRO A 167 4.42 -8.82 -23.53
N ASP A 168 4.72 -8.98 -22.25
CA ASP A 168 4.81 -10.26 -21.55
C ASP A 168 3.77 -10.35 -20.42
N PRO A 169 3.36 -11.56 -20.03
CA PRO A 169 2.49 -11.72 -18.86
C PRO A 169 3.18 -11.26 -17.57
N VAL A 170 2.41 -10.57 -16.73
CA VAL A 170 2.90 -9.91 -15.53
C VAL A 170 2.23 -10.48 -14.30
N TYR A 171 3.01 -11.00 -13.36
CA TYR A 171 2.58 -11.36 -12.03
C TYR A 171 2.72 -10.17 -11.08
N VAL A 172 1.62 -9.82 -10.41
CA VAL A 172 1.56 -8.79 -9.37
C VAL A 172 1.16 -9.47 -8.08
N ASN A 173 1.92 -9.26 -7.01
CA ASN A 173 1.61 -9.76 -5.68
C ASN A 173 1.89 -8.65 -4.67
N PHE A 174 0.80 -8.03 -4.21
CA PHE A 174 0.84 -7.00 -3.18
C PHE A 174 0.78 -7.69 -1.81
N ASP A 175 1.75 -7.35 -0.94
CA ASP A 175 1.88 -7.89 0.41
C ASP A 175 1.39 -6.84 1.42
N TYR A 176 2.05 -5.68 1.49
CA TYR A 176 1.63 -4.58 2.35
C TYR A 176 2.25 -3.25 1.95
N ALA A 177 1.75 -2.17 2.55
CA ALA A 177 2.36 -0.86 2.53
C ALA A 177 2.56 -0.32 3.96
N ILE A 178 3.55 0.55 4.14
CA ILE A 178 3.74 1.35 5.35
C ILE A 178 3.52 2.81 4.97
N TYR A 179 2.78 3.55 5.78
CA TYR A 179 2.74 5.01 5.72
C TYR A 179 2.99 5.64 7.09
N THR A 180 3.32 6.92 7.08
CA THR A 180 3.69 7.69 8.28
C THR A 180 2.93 9.00 8.33
#